data_AF-A0A1F8SKD9-F1
#
_entry.id   AF-A0A1F8SKD9-F1
#
_cell.length_a   1.000
_cell.length_b   1.000
_cell.length_c   1.000
_cell.angle_alpha   90.00
_cell.angle_beta   90.00
_cell.angle_gamma   90.00
#
_symmetry.space_group_name_H-M   'P 1'
#
loop_
_entity.id
_entity.type
_entity.pdbx_description
1 polymer ?
#
loop_
_entity_poly.entity_id
_entity_poly.type
_entity_poly.pdbx_seq_one_letter_code
_entity_poly.pdbx_strand_id
1 'polypeptide(L)' 'MVEYCPKCNAQLPPGLQKCPVCGHRFPKTHPDEYTLRDIFWLSTVVLGIVLLPLLVIIGIVWLIFLK' A
#
# COMPACT_ATOMS: atom_id res chain seq x y z
N MET A 1 19.62 -16.98 -4.78
CA MET A 1 19.95 -16.03 -3.70
C MET A 1 19.89 -16.78 -2.38
N VAL A 2 21.00 -16.87 -1.66
CA VAL A 2 21.05 -17.50 -0.33
C VAL A 2 21.05 -16.37 0.68
N GLU A 3 20.10 -16.37 1.60
CA GLU A 3 20.02 -15.37 2.65
C GLU A 3 20.81 -15.87 3.87
N TYR A 4 21.38 -14.98 4.68
CA TYR A 4 22.13 -15.37 5.88
C TYR A 4 21.40 -14.88 7.13
N CYS A 5 21.39 -15.68 8.20
CA CYS A 5 20.69 -15.28 9.42
C CYS A 5 21.52 -14.21 10.14
N PRO A 6 20.93 -13.07 10.53
CA PRO A 6 21.67 -12.02 11.26
C PRO A 6 22.10 -12.44 12.67
N LYS A 7 21.58 -13.56 13.21
CA LYS A 7 21.92 -14.04 14.56
C LYS A 7 22.99 -15.12 14.61
N CYS A 8 22.96 -16.06 13.68
CA CYS A 8 23.88 -17.21 13.69
C CYS A 8 24.69 -17.36 12.41
N ASN A 9 24.51 -16.45 11.45
CA ASN A 9 25.18 -16.46 10.15
C ASN A 9 25.04 -17.77 9.37
N ALA A 10 24.05 -18.61 9.73
CA ALA A 10 23.71 -19.80 8.97
C ALA A 10 23.16 -19.39 7.60
N GLN A 11 23.41 -20.22 6.59
CA GLN A 11 22.77 -20.10 5.28
C GLN A 11 21.30 -20.46 5.41
N LEU A 12 20.43 -19.61 4.85
CA LEU A 12 19.01 -19.81 4.77
C LEU A 12 18.56 -20.01 3.33
N PRO A 13 17.75 -21.04 3.09
CA PRO A 13 16.94 -21.10 1.90
C PRO A 13 15.97 -19.91 1.84
N PRO A 14 15.63 -19.42 0.65
CA PRO A 14 14.63 -18.36 0.49
C PRO A 14 13.25 -18.86 0.96
N GLY A 15 12.49 -17.99 1.63
CA GLY A 15 11.10 -18.26 2.03
C GLY A 15 10.90 -18.91 3.41
N LEU A 16 11.94 -18.97 4.26
CA LEU A 16 11.77 -19.48 5.62
C LEU A 16 11.26 -18.42 6.60
N GLN A 17 10.21 -18.79 7.34
CA GLN A 17 9.61 -18.02 8.44
C GLN A 17 10.52 -17.96 9.68
N LYS A 18 11.41 -18.95 9.81
CA LYS A 18 12.22 -19.20 11.01
C LYS A 18 13.55 -19.85 10.62
N CYS A 19 14.63 -19.40 11.22
CA CYS A 19 15.94 -20.00 11.03
C CYS A 19 15.95 -21.42 11.61
N PRO A 20 16.32 -22.45 10.84
CA PRO A 20 16.36 -23.84 11.32
C PRO A 20 17.52 -24.09 12.29
N VAL A 21 18.54 -23.23 12.29
CA VAL A 21 19.75 -23.40 13.10
C VAL A 21 19.60 -22.75 14.48
N CYS A 22 19.25 -21.47 14.54
CA CYS A 22 19.16 -20.73 15.81
C CYS A 22 17.72 -20.53 16.30
N GLY A 23 16.73 -20.89 15.50
CA GLY A 23 15.32 -20.71 15.83
C GLY A 23 14.81 -19.26 15.78
N HIS A 24 15.61 -18.32 15.27
CA HIS A 24 15.17 -16.93 15.12
C HIS A 24 14.01 -16.83 14.11
N ARG A 25 12.89 -16.21 14.49
CA ARG A 25 11.76 -15.96 13.58
C ARG A 25 12.03 -14.70 12.77
N PHE A 26 11.88 -14.79 11.46
CA PHE A 26 11.95 -13.62 10.58
C PHE A 26 10.60 -12.91 10.59
N PRO A 27 10.60 -11.57 10.54
CA PRO A 27 9.38 -10.84 10.28
C PRO A 27 8.86 -11.31 8.92
N LYS A 28 7.60 -11.75 8.86
CA LYS A 28 6.96 -11.99 7.57
C LYS A 28 6.84 -10.63 6.90
N THR A 29 7.71 -10.35 5.93
CA THR A 29 7.32 -9.40 4.89
C THR A 29 6.23 -10.12 4.12
N HIS A 30 4.98 -9.86 4.52
CA HIS A 30 3.85 -10.05 3.62
C HIS A 30 3.97 -8.88 2.63
N PRO A 31 4.45 -9.09 1.40
CA PRO A 31 3.95 -8.24 0.35
C PRO A 31 2.45 -8.58 0.24
N ASP A 32 1.64 -7.61 -0.19
CA ASP A 32 0.26 -7.85 -0.62
C ASP A 32 -0.71 -8.45 0.43
N GLU A 33 -1.13 -7.62 1.39
CA GLU A 33 -2.53 -7.63 1.79
C GLU A 33 -3.11 -6.21 1.62
N TYR A 34 -3.31 -5.78 0.37
CA TYR A 34 -4.17 -4.63 0.09
C TYR A 34 -5.62 -5.08 0.36
N THR A 35 -6.05 -4.92 1.62
CA THR A 35 -7.39 -5.27 2.07
C THR A 35 -8.43 -4.47 1.26
N LEU A 36 -9.55 -5.10 0.86
CA LEU A 36 -10.65 -4.45 0.11
C LEU A 36 -11.16 -3.14 0.74
N ARG A 37 -10.97 -2.99 2.06
CA ARG A 37 -11.33 -1.81 2.83
C ARG A 37 -10.46 -0.58 2.46
N ASP A 38 -9.19 -0.79 2.16
CA ASP A 38 -8.28 0.27 1.68
C ASP A 38 -8.59 0.66 0.23
N ILE A 39 -8.99 -0.30 -0.62
CA ILE A 39 -9.43 -0.02 -2.00
C ILE A 39 -10.67 0.89 -2.01
N PHE A 40 -11.64 0.64 -1.13
CA PHE A 40 -12.85 1.45 -1.04
C PHE A 40 -12.55 2.89 -0.58
N TRP A 41 -11.66 3.03 0.40
CA TRP A 41 -11.25 4.35 0.91
C TRP A 41 -10.47 5.14 -0.14
N LEU A 42 -9.53 4.49 -0.84
CA LEU A 42 -8.76 5.11 -1.92
C LEU A 42 -9.67 5.55 -3.07
N SER A 43 -10.63 4.71 -3.47
CA SER A 43 -11.61 5.05 -4.51
C SER A 43 -12.47 6.26 -4.11
N THR A 44 -12.92 6.31 -2.86
CA THR A 44 -13.71 7.43 -2.33
C THR A 44 -12.90 8.73 -2.32
N VAL A 45 -11.64 8.69 -1.89
CA VAL A 45 -10.76 9.85 -1.83
C VAL A 45 -10.44 10.37 -3.24
N VAL A 46 -10.11 9.48 -4.17
CA VAL A 46 -9.79 9.85 -5.56
C VAL A 46 -11.00 10.48 -6.25
N LEU A 47 -12.20 9.88 -6.11
CA LEU A 47 -13.43 10.46 -6.68
C LEU A 47 -13.74 11.83 -6.09
N GLY A 48 -13.59 12.01 -4.77
CA GLY A 48 -13.76 13.30 -4.12
C GLY A 48 -12.81 14.37 -4.66
N ILE A 49 -11.51 14.03 -4.76
CA ILE A 49 -10.48 14.97 -5.24
C ILE A 49 -10.69 15.37 -6.71
N VAL A 50 -11.29 14.51 -7.55
CA VAL A 50 -11.52 14.83 -8.97
C VAL A 50 -12.89 15.48 -9.20
N LEU A 51 -13.96 15.00 -8.56
CA LEU A 51 -15.31 15.53 -8.75
C LEU A 51 -15.49 16.91 -8.12
N LEU A 52 -14.91 17.14 -6.94
CA LEU A 52 -15.03 18.42 -6.23
C LEU A 52 -14.47 19.60 -7.05
N PRO A 53 -13.24 19.55 -7.61
CA PRO A 53 -12.76 20.64 -8.46
C PRO A 53 -13.54 20.75 -9.76
N LEU A 54 -14.01 19.65 -10.36
CA LEU A 54 -14.86 19.72 -11.56
C LEU A 54 -16.14 20.50 -11.28
N LEU A 55 -16.82 20.23 -10.17
CA LEU A 55 -18.03 20.96 -9.77
C LEU A 55 -17.74 22.44 -9.51
N VAL A 56 -16.62 22.75 -8.84
CA VAL A 56 -16.20 24.13 -8.61
C VAL A 56 -15.95 24.86 -9.93
N ILE A 57 -15.24 24.23 -10.87
CA ILE A 57 -14.96 24.82 -12.20
C ILE A 57 -16.28 25.06 -12.95
N ILE A 58 -17.17 24.07 -12.99
CA ILE A 58 -18.47 24.20 -13.65
C ILE A 58 -19.28 25.35 -13.03
N GLY A 59 -19.32 25.46 -11.70
CA GLY A 59 -20.00 26.55 -11.00
C GLY A 59 -19.42 27.93 -11.30
N ILE A 60 -18.09 28.06 -11.33
CA ILE A 60 -17.41 29.31 -11.67
C ILE A 60 -17.73 29.73 -13.12
N VAL A 61 -17.64 28.79 -14.07
CA VAL A 61 -17.95 29.04 -15.48
C VAL A 61 -19.41 29.49 -15.64
N TRP A 62 -20.34 28.83 -14.95
CA TRP A 62 -21.75 29.17 -15.00
C TRP A 62 -22.03 30.56 -14.42
N LEU A 63 -21.37 30.92 -13.31
CA LEU A 63 -21.47 32.25 -12.70
C LEU A 63 -20.96 33.35 -13.66
N ILE A 64 -19.84 33.10 -14.35
CA ILE A 64 -19.32 34.03 -15.37
C ILE A 64 -20.32 34.20 -16.52
N PHE A 65 -20.97 33.12 -16.95
CA PHE A 65 -21.89 33.15 -18.09
C PHE A 65 -23.27 33.76 -17.74
N LEU A 66 -23.68 33.70 -16.47
CA LEU A 66 -24.93 34.26 -15.96
C LEU A 66 -24.82 35.75 -15.60
N LYS A 67 -23.60 36.29 -15.62
CA LYS A 67 -23.30 37.70 -15.33
C LYS A 67 -23.20 38.52 -16.59
#